data_AF-G4Q4C8-F1
#
_entry.id   AF-G4Q4C8-F1
#
_cell.length_a   1.000
_cell.length_b   1.000
_cell.length_c   1.000
_cell.angle_alpha   90.00
_cell.angle_beta   90.00
_cell.angle_gamma   90.00
#
_symmetry.space_group_name_H-M   'P 1'
#
loop_
_entity.id
_entity.type
_entity.pdbx_description
1 polymer ?
#
loop_
_entity_poly.entity_id
_entity_poly.type
_entity_poly.pdbx_seq_one_letter_code
_entity_poly.pdbx_strand_id
1 'polypeptide(L)'
;MAIHDYRFNPFDNTFDIKKIFDETHVIPSNSPYTIRLAEVPQKTSPTTLQVKYQNGVLLTEVSEEPAQGQYWPDYLTTEHGIEGWNTGTLKFSAADAGKTVQVTYNGMGTLTDDRLIDQVEIAVTSSTQADKDARVMGLNSWDVETGPTSVPRPLSIKSAYHIRKHRGIPAGTYTLRRILQELVNRSHTEEYWKENSQCNCNCNCDCSDDSGGG
;
A
#
# COMPACT_ATOMS: atom_id res chain seq x y z
N MET A 1 8.70 -14.50 14.66
CA MET A 1 8.50 -13.83 13.37
C MET A 1 9.47 -14.48 12.42
N ALA A 2 8.98 -15.28 11.48
CA ALA A 2 9.83 -16.06 10.60
C ALA A 2 10.45 -15.15 9.53
N ILE A 3 11.74 -15.35 9.33
CA ILE A 3 12.57 -14.60 8.40
C ILE A 3 12.23 -15.09 6.99
N HIS A 4 11.31 -14.42 6.30
CA HIS A 4 10.67 -14.98 5.11
C HIS A 4 11.38 -14.69 3.77
N ASP A 5 12.35 -13.77 3.72
CA ASP A 5 12.76 -13.18 2.43
C ASP A 5 14.28 -13.15 2.17
N TYR A 6 15.04 -14.00 2.84
CA TYR A 6 16.34 -14.37 2.30
C TYR A 6 16.13 -15.30 1.10
N ARG A 7 17.03 -15.27 0.11
CA ARG A 7 17.12 -16.19 -1.03
C ARG A 7 17.51 -17.59 -0.53
N PHE A 8 16.70 -18.16 0.33
CA PHE A 8 16.92 -19.47 0.91
C PHE A 8 16.32 -20.51 -0.02
N ASN A 9 17.15 -21.42 -0.51
CA ASN A 9 16.70 -22.58 -1.25
C ASN A 9 16.39 -23.72 -0.25
N PRO A 10 15.11 -24.06 -0.02
CA PRO A 10 14.73 -25.07 0.96
C PRO A 10 15.06 -26.50 0.54
N PHE A 11 15.35 -26.75 -0.75
CA PHE A 11 15.68 -28.08 -1.27
C PHE A 11 17.16 -28.39 -1.12
N ASP A 12 18.01 -27.37 -1.29
CA ASP A 12 19.46 -27.49 -1.15
C ASP A 12 19.95 -27.07 0.24
N ASN A 13 19.08 -26.49 1.07
CA ASN A 13 19.39 -25.96 2.39
C ASN A 13 20.54 -24.92 2.36
N THR A 14 20.56 -24.09 1.32
CA THR A 14 21.60 -23.08 1.07
C THR A 14 21.00 -21.72 0.72
N PHE A 15 21.73 -20.64 1.04
CA PHE A 15 21.41 -19.30 0.54
C PHE A 15 21.98 -19.09 -0.87
N ASP A 16 21.13 -18.65 -1.80
CA ASP A 16 21.51 -18.24 -3.15
C ASP A 16 21.98 -16.78 -3.14
N ILE A 17 23.28 -16.59 -2.93
CA ILE A 17 23.90 -15.28 -2.77
C ILE A 17 24.07 -14.61 -4.14
N LYS A 18 23.54 -13.40 -4.29
CA LYS A 18 23.71 -12.60 -5.51
C LYS A 18 24.67 -11.46 -5.28
N LYS A 19 25.69 -11.34 -6.14
CA LYS A 19 26.55 -10.16 -6.14
C LYS A 19 25.84 -8.98 -6.80
N ILE A 20 25.74 -7.87 -6.06
CA ILE A 20 25.16 -6.60 -6.49
C ILE A 20 26.31 -5.64 -6.75
N PHE A 21 26.26 -4.96 -7.90
CA PHE A 21 27.31 -4.05 -8.35
C PHE A 21 26.77 -2.63 -8.45
N ASP A 22 27.55 -1.68 -7.92
CA ASP A 22 27.36 -0.24 -8.07
C ASP A 22 25.91 0.25 -7.78
N GLU A 23 25.29 -0.31 -6.74
CA GLU A 23 23.99 0.15 -6.25
C GLU A 23 24.13 1.60 -5.78
N THR A 24 23.37 2.50 -6.40
CA THR A 24 23.56 3.94 -6.23
C THR A 24 22.59 4.51 -5.21
N HIS A 25 23.12 5.27 -4.24
CA HIS A 25 22.35 5.93 -3.19
C HIS A 25 22.81 7.37 -2.99
N VAL A 26 21.87 8.24 -2.60
CA VAL A 26 22.18 9.60 -2.16
C VAL A 26 22.11 9.63 -0.64
N ILE A 27 23.18 10.07 0.02
CA ILE A 27 23.18 10.23 1.48
C ILE A 27 22.19 11.36 1.83
N PRO A 28 21.20 11.11 2.70
CA PRO A 28 20.21 12.13 3.05
C PRO A 28 20.87 13.41 3.58
N SER A 29 20.29 14.57 3.24
CA SER A 29 20.79 15.85 3.75
C SER A 29 20.46 16.10 5.23
N ASN A 30 19.60 15.27 5.81
CA ASN A 30 19.13 15.38 7.19
C ASN A 30 19.55 14.15 8.00
N SER A 31 19.80 14.36 9.29
CA SER A 31 19.99 13.29 10.27
C SER A 31 18.85 12.27 10.16
N PRO A 32 19.13 10.95 10.16
CA PRO A 32 20.34 10.30 10.69
C PRO A 32 21.47 9.99 9.68
N TYR A 33 21.45 10.54 8.46
CA TYR A 33 22.47 10.29 7.41
C TYR A 33 22.68 8.80 7.11
N THR A 34 21.59 8.03 7.13
CA THR A 34 21.61 6.60 6.83
C THR A 34 21.04 6.33 5.45
N ILE A 35 21.56 5.29 4.78
CA ILE A 35 20.94 4.71 3.59
C ILE A 35 20.57 3.26 3.91
N ARG A 36 19.62 2.72 3.15
CA ARG A 36 19.26 1.30 3.23
C ARG A 36 19.44 0.67 1.86
N LEU A 37 20.21 -0.41 1.84
CA LEU A 37 20.48 -1.20 0.65
C LEU A 37 19.23 -1.99 0.22
N ALA A 38 19.12 -2.29 -1.07
CA ALA A 38 18.00 -3.03 -1.65
C ALA A 38 17.92 -4.48 -1.14
N GLU A 39 19.08 -5.11 -0.94
CA GLU A 39 19.22 -6.44 -0.33
C GLU A 39 20.09 -6.36 0.92
N VAL A 40 19.90 -7.31 1.83
CA VAL A 40 20.69 -7.49 3.03
C VAL A 40 22.06 -8.04 2.65
N PRO A 41 23.16 -7.34 2.99
CA PRO A 41 24.48 -7.87 2.74
C PRO A 41 24.79 -9.09 3.58
N GLN A 42 25.53 -10.03 2.99
CA GLN A 42 26.10 -11.16 3.69
C GLN A 42 27.13 -10.70 4.72
N LYS A 43 26.91 -11.08 5.99
CA LYS A 43 27.88 -10.85 7.05
C LYS A 43 29.04 -11.83 6.89
N THR A 44 30.17 -11.34 6.40
CA THR A 44 31.43 -12.08 6.32
C THR A 44 32.52 -11.35 7.11
N SER A 45 33.50 -12.08 7.61
CA SER A 45 34.72 -11.51 8.20
C SER A 45 35.92 -12.05 7.41
N PRO A 46 36.56 -11.26 6.52
CA PRO A 46 36.31 -9.84 6.21
C PRO A 46 35.00 -9.59 5.44
N THR A 47 34.46 -8.38 5.56
CA THR A 47 33.24 -7.91 4.87
C THR A 47 33.41 -7.92 3.34
N THR A 48 32.33 -8.25 2.62
CA THR A 48 32.29 -8.14 1.14
C THR A 48 31.69 -6.80 0.68
N LEU A 49 31.26 -5.96 1.62
CA LEU A 49 30.69 -4.64 1.36
C LEU A 49 31.79 -3.67 0.94
N GLN A 50 31.59 -3.00 -0.18
CA GLN A 50 32.45 -1.94 -0.67
C GLN A 50 31.61 -0.72 -1.00
N VAL A 51 31.92 0.42 -0.39
CA VAL A 51 31.27 1.70 -0.67
C VAL A 51 32.29 2.63 -1.31
N LYS A 52 31.92 3.23 -2.43
CA LYS A 52 32.71 4.28 -3.09
C LYS A 52 31.82 5.50 -3.38
N TYR A 53 32.38 6.69 -3.39
CA TYR A 53 31.67 7.84 -3.95
C TYR A 53 31.50 7.67 -5.46
N GLN A 54 30.58 8.43 -6.06
CA GLN A 54 30.39 8.45 -7.52
C GLN A 54 31.66 8.82 -8.30
N ASN A 55 32.61 9.53 -7.68
CA ASN A 55 33.91 9.86 -8.28
C ASN A 55 34.94 8.71 -8.21
N GLY A 56 34.57 7.55 -7.64
CA GLY A 56 35.41 6.36 -7.54
C GLY A 56 36.27 6.25 -6.28
N VAL A 57 36.27 7.26 -5.39
CA VAL A 57 37.02 7.20 -4.13
C VAL A 57 36.33 6.22 -3.16
N LEU A 58 37.07 5.21 -2.69
CA LEU A 58 36.60 4.23 -1.72
C LEU A 58 36.45 4.87 -0.33
N LEU A 59 35.37 4.52 0.37
CA LEU A 59 35.17 4.88 1.76
C LEU A 59 35.69 3.75 2.66
N THR A 60 36.03 4.10 3.90
CA THR A 60 36.53 3.16 4.89
C THR A 60 35.40 2.64 5.77
N GLU A 61 35.29 1.32 5.90
CA GLU A 61 34.39 0.69 6.86
C GLU A 61 34.88 0.90 8.29
N VAL A 62 33.98 1.30 9.19
CA VAL A 62 34.24 1.44 10.62
C VAL A 62 33.18 0.72 11.45
N SER A 63 33.50 0.44 12.71
CA SER A 63 32.61 -0.25 13.67
C SER A 63 31.98 0.71 14.70
N GLU A 64 32.08 2.02 14.47
CA GLU A 64 31.62 3.08 15.36
C GLU A 64 31.17 4.31 14.55
N GLU A 65 30.87 5.44 15.21
CA GLU A 65 30.39 6.65 14.54
C GLU A 65 31.33 7.10 13.41
N PRO A 66 30.85 7.19 12.15
CA PRO A 66 31.72 7.45 11.00
C PRO A 66 32.16 8.92 10.91
N ALA A 67 33.46 9.13 10.70
CA ALA A 67 34.01 10.40 10.24
C ALA A 67 33.86 10.56 8.72
N GLN A 68 34.25 11.73 8.19
CA GLN A 68 34.19 11.99 6.75
C GLN A 68 34.97 10.93 5.95
N GLY A 69 34.36 10.39 4.89
CA GLY A 69 34.97 9.32 4.08
C GLY A 69 34.90 7.94 4.72
N GLN A 70 34.13 7.78 5.80
CA GLN A 70 33.88 6.51 6.46
C GLN A 70 32.41 6.13 6.41
N TYR A 71 32.12 4.84 6.56
CA TYR A 71 30.76 4.33 6.71
C TYR A 71 30.71 3.26 7.78
N TRP A 72 29.59 3.18 8.48
CA TRP A 72 29.34 2.19 9.52
C TRP A 72 28.16 1.29 9.11
N PRO A 73 28.40 0.01 8.78
CA PRO A 73 27.34 -0.96 8.55
C PRO A 73 26.75 -1.48 9.86
N ASP A 74 25.46 -1.77 9.87
CA ASP A 74 24.71 -2.24 11.03
C ASP A 74 24.95 -3.72 11.40
N TYR A 75 26.05 -4.32 10.92
CA TYR A 75 26.40 -5.73 11.15
C TYR A 75 26.64 -6.11 12.61
N LEU A 76 26.73 -5.15 13.52
CA LEU A 76 26.98 -5.39 14.95
C LEU A 76 25.70 -5.64 15.75
N THR A 77 24.53 -5.54 15.12
CA THR A 77 23.25 -5.77 15.78
C THR A 77 22.96 -7.27 15.91
N THR A 78 23.34 -7.88 17.03
CA THR A 78 22.74 -9.17 17.45
C THR A 78 21.35 -8.92 18.01
N GLU A 79 20.46 -8.42 17.16
CA GLU A 79 19.06 -8.23 17.49
C GLU A 79 18.28 -9.53 17.23
N HIS A 80 17.25 -9.79 18.03
CA HIS A 80 16.39 -10.99 17.93
C HIS A 80 17.11 -12.35 18.11
N GLY A 81 18.35 -12.37 18.61
CA GLY A 81 19.08 -13.61 18.90
C GLY A 81 19.52 -14.39 17.66
N ILE A 82 19.54 -13.74 16.49
CA ILE A 82 19.93 -14.35 15.22
C ILE A 82 21.38 -13.96 14.92
N GLU A 83 22.26 -14.96 14.91
CA GLU A 83 23.64 -14.78 14.48
C GLU A 83 23.66 -14.35 13.00
N GLY A 84 24.27 -13.20 12.72
CA GLY A 84 24.36 -12.67 11.35
C GLY A 84 23.26 -11.68 10.96
N TRP A 85 22.34 -11.34 11.86
CA TRP A 85 21.32 -10.33 11.60
C TRP A 85 21.94 -8.98 11.22
N ASN A 86 21.38 -8.37 10.18
CA ASN A 86 21.57 -6.98 9.80
C ASN A 86 20.40 -6.52 8.93
N THR A 87 20.21 -5.21 8.79
CA THR A 87 19.12 -4.63 8.00
C THR A 87 19.56 -4.08 6.65
N GLY A 88 20.86 -4.20 6.34
CA GLY A 88 21.48 -3.55 5.19
C GLY A 88 21.50 -2.03 5.33
N THR A 89 21.53 -1.51 6.56
CA THR A 89 21.58 -0.06 6.81
C THR A 89 23.02 0.38 6.97
N LEU A 90 23.41 1.42 6.22
CA LEU A 90 24.73 2.05 6.33
C LEU A 90 24.57 3.45 6.88
N LYS A 91 25.36 3.80 7.89
CA LYS A 91 25.45 5.15 8.46
C LYS A 91 26.66 5.89 7.90
N PHE A 92 26.49 7.17 7.60
CA PHE A 92 27.54 8.06 7.10
C PHE A 92 27.74 9.27 8.01
N SER A 93 28.85 9.96 7.79
CA SER A 93 29.11 11.24 8.44
C SER A 93 28.20 12.34 7.90
N ALA A 94 27.83 13.30 8.76
CA ALA A 94 27.15 14.53 8.34
C ALA A 94 27.95 15.32 7.28
N ALA A 95 29.28 15.19 7.26
CA ALA A 95 30.16 15.81 6.27
C ALA A 95 30.04 15.22 4.85
N ASP A 96 29.33 14.09 4.72
CA ASP A 96 29.06 13.39 3.46
C ASP A 96 27.61 13.51 3.01
N ALA A 97 26.78 14.26 3.75
CA ALA A 97 25.40 14.54 3.42
C ALA A 97 25.25 15.12 2.00
N GLY A 98 24.30 14.61 1.23
CA GLY A 98 24.03 15.02 -0.16
C GLY A 98 24.99 14.43 -1.20
N LYS A 99 26.03 13.70 -0.82
CA LYS A 99 26.90 12.99 -1.78
C LYS A 99 26.24 11.70 -2.27
N THR A 100 26.56 11.33 -3.50
CA THR A 100 26.13 10.06 -4.10
C THR A 100 27.21 9.00 -3.89
N VAL A 101 26.80 7.83 -3.41
CA VAL A 101 27.65 6.66 -3.20
C VAL A 101 27.17 5.49 -4.05
N GLN A 102 28.11 4.62 -4.40
CA GLN A 102 27.90 3.36 -5.10
C GLN A 102 28.37 2.22 -4.21
N VAL A 103 27.52 1.21 -4.05
CA VAL A 103 27.74 0.11 -3.11
C VAL A 103 27.78 -1.21 -3.87
N THR A 104 28.80 -2.02 -3.59
CA THR A 104 28.94 -3.38 -4.12
C THR A 104 28.98 -4.36 -2.95
N TYR A 105 28.17 -5.41 -3.00
CA TYR A 105 28.07 -6.40 -1.93
C TYR A 105 27.45 -7.71 -2.41
N ASN A 106 27.55 -8.74 -1.56
CA ASN A 106 26.85 -10.01 -1.73
C ASN A 106 25.48 -9.92 -1.03
N GLY A 107 24.40 -9.80 -1.79
CA GLY A 107 23.03 -9.77 -1.27
C GLY A 107 22.53 -11.17 -0.92
N MET A 108 21.89 -11.29 0.24
CA MET A 108 21.25 -12.53 0.71
C MET A 108 19.74 -12.56 0.44
N GLY A 109 19.15 -11.49 -0.12
CA GLY A 109 17.70 -11.27 -0.21
C GLY A 109 17.29 -9.93 0.43
N THR A 110 16.01 -9.57 0.32
CA THR A 110 15.50 -8.30 0.84
C THR A 110 14.82 -8.54 2.18
N LEU A 111 15.07 -7.71 3.20
CA LEU A 111 14.11 -7.64 4.30
C LEU A 111 12.87 -6.96 3.73
N THR A 112 11.86 -7.75 3.35
CA THR A 112 10.56 -7.17 3.04
C THR A 112 10.04 -6.60 4.34
N ASP A 113 10.25 -5.30 4.47
CA ASP A 113 9.70 -4.52 5.56
C ASP A 113 8.18 -4.54 5.39
N ASP A 114 7.40 -4.79 6.44
CA ASP A 114 5.93 -4.72 6.35
C ASP A 114 5.43 -3.35 5.84
N ARG A 115 6.30 -2.32 5.88
CA ARG A 115 6.10 -1.00 5.28
C ARG A 115 6.23 -0.97 3.75
N LEU A 116 6.77 -2.00 3.07
CA LEU A 116 6.80 -2.05 1.60
C LEU A 116 5.40 -2.01 1.01
N ILE A 117 4.41 -2.56 1.71
CA ILE A 117 2.99 -2.48 1.34
C ILE A 117 2.51 -1.00 1.31
N ASP A 118 3.14 -0.13 2.10
CA ASP A 118 2.87 1.31 2.13
C ASP A 118 3.73 2.13 1.15
N GLN A 119 4.81 1.56 0.61
CA GLN A 119 5.73 2.23 -0.32
C GLN A 119 5.50 1.85 -1.78
N VAL A 120 4.86 0.70 -2.05
CA VAL A 120 4.49 0.29 -3.40
C VAL A 120 3.21 1.00 -3.80
N GLU A 121 3.34 1.96 -4.71
CA GLU A 121 2.22 2.62 -5.37
C GLU A 121 1.82 1.89 -6.64
N ILE A 122 0.52 1.60 -6.77
CA ILE A 122 -0.10 0.97 -7.92
C ILE A 122 -1.10 1.96 -8.49
N ALA A 123 -0.93 2.28 -9.78
CA ALA A 123 -1.92 3.01 -10.54
C ALA A 123 -2.99 2.04 -11.04
N VAL A 124 -4.25 2.30 -10.70
CA VAL A 124 -5.39 1.51 -11.18
C VAL A 124 -6.37 2.38 -11.94
N THR A 125 -6.93 1.80 -12.99
CA THR A 125 -8.07 2.36 -13.70
C THR A 125 -9.37 1.82 -13.09
N SER A 126 -10.41 2.64 -13.06
CA SER A 126 -11.71 2.22 -12.53
C SER A 126 -12.35 1.12 -13.37
N SER A 127 -13.38 0.47 -12.79
CA SER A 127 -14.22 -0.48 -13.53
C SER A 127 -14.80 0.15 -14.79
N THR A 128 -14.75 -0.60 -15.89
CA THR A 128 -15.37 -0.24 -17.18
C THR A 128 -16.88 -0.49 -17.19
N GLN A 129 -17.41 -1.22 -16.21
CA GLN A 129 -18.85 -1.43 -16.07
C GLN A 129 -19.49 -0.20 -15.43
N ALA A 130 -20.57 0.31 -16.03
CA ALA A 130 -21.36 1.39 -15.44
C ALA A 130 -22.13 0.92 -14.21
N ASP A 131 -22.50 1.87 -13.34
CA ASP A 131 -23.44 1.60 -12.24
C ASP A 131 -24.76 1.09 -12.83
N LYS A 132 -25.35 0.08 -12.19
CA LYS A 132 -26.63 -0.49 -12.60
C LYS A 132 -27.64 -0.40 -11.48
N ASP A 133 -28.88 -0.09 -11.84
CA ASP A 133 -30.03 -0.14 -10.96
C ASP A 133 -31.00 -1.21 -11.46
N ALA A 134 -31.54 -2.00 -10.55
CA ALA A 134 -32.62 -2.93 -10.83
C ALA A 134 -33.79 -2.67 -9.87
N ARG A 135 -34.94 -2.31 -10.43
CA ARG A 135 -36.19 -2.25 -9.67
C ARG A 135 -36.70 -3.66 -9.39
N VAL A 136 -37.01 -3.93 -8.12
CA VAL A 136 -37.51 -5.23 -7.66
C VAL A 136 -38.90 -5.11 -7.03
N MET A 137 -39.60 -6.24 -6.96
CA MET A 137 -40.99 -6.29 -6.46
C MET A 137 -41.07 -6.14 -4.93
N GLY A 138 -40.00 -6.44 -4.21
CA GLY A 138 -39.94 -6.35 -2.75
C GLY A 138 -38.55 -6.68 -2.21
N LEU A 139 -38.22 -6.09 -1.06
CA LEU A 139 -37.01 -6.38 -0.29
C LEU A 139 -37.39 -6.61 1.18
N ASN A 140 -36.72 -7.57 1.83
CA ASN A 140 -36.91 -7.85 3.26
C ASN A 140 -36.10 -6.89 4.16
N SER A 141 -35.03 -6.31 3.61
CA SER A 141 -34.13 -5.36 4.28
C SER A 141 -33.61 -4.36 3.26
N TRP A 142 -33.32 -3.15 3.73
CA TRP A 142 -32.74 -2.07 2.93
C TRP A 142 -31.71 -1.31 3.75
N ASP A 143 -30.66 -0.83 3.08
CA ASP A 143 -29.60 -0.02 3.66
C ASP A 143 -30.02 1.45 3.75
N VAL A 144 -30.82 1.90 2.78
CA VAL A 144 -31.27 3.29 2.64
C VAL A 144 -32.78 3.34 2.45
N GLU A 145 -33.44 4.28 3.13
CA GLU A 145 -34.86 4.61 2.93
C GLU A 145 -35.01 6.10 2.64
N THR A 146 -35.72 6.45 1.57
CA THR A 146 -36.00 7.84 1.18
C THR A 146 -37.50 8.09 1.04
N GLY A 147 -37.90 9.35 1.14
CA GLY A 147 -39.30 9.76 1.04
C GLY A 147 -40.07 9.69 2.36
N PRO A 148 -41.39 9.96 2.35
CA PRO A 148 -42.20 10.03 3.56
C PRO A 148 -42.40 8.65 4.19
N THR A 149 -42.13 8.55 5.49
CA THR A 149 -42.38 7.35 6.31
C THR A 149 -43.77 7.34 6.96
N SER A 150 -44.44 8.49 6.96
CA SER A 150 -45.84 8.64 7.37
C SER A 150 -46.53 9.72 6.55
N VAL A 151 -47.83 9.56 6.31
CA VAL A 151 -48.66 10.55 5.62
C VAL A 151 -50.02 10.66 6.31
N PRO A 152 -50.64 11.84 6.36
CA PRO A 152 -51.97 12.03 6.92
C PRO A 152 -53.05 11.40 6.02
N ARG A 153 -54.13 10.88 6.63
CA ARG A 153 -55.29 10.38 5.86
C ARG A 153 -55.91 11.52 5.04
N PRO A 154 -56.37 11.27 3.79
CA PRO A 154 -56.56 9.97 3.12
C PRO A 154 -55.36 9.48 2.29
N LEU A 155 -54.18 10.06 2.45
CA LEU A 155 -52.98 9.66 1.71
C LEU A 155 -52.47 8.29 2.21
N SER A 156 -51.74 7.62 1.33
CA SER A 156 -51.00 6.39 1.62
C SER A 156 -49.58 6.47 1.07
N ILE A 157 -48.74 5.55 1.52
CA ILE A 157 -47.37 5.42 1.04
C ILE A 157 -47.30 4.25 0.07
N LYS A 158 -46.73 4.51 -1.10
CA LYS A 158 -46.33 3.48 -2.07
C LYS A 158 -44.82 3.37 -2.03
N SER A 159 -44.30 2.15 -1.89
CA SER A 159 -42.86 1.88 -1.89
C SER A 159 -42.41 1.29 -3.23
N ALA A 160 -41.28 1.77 -3.74
CA ALA A 160 -40.49 1.12 -4.78
C ALA A 160 -39.19 0.60 -4.16
N TYR A 161 -38.69 -0.52 -4.69
CA TYR A 161 -37.49 -1.18 -4.17
C TYR A 161 -36.47 -1.30 -5.28
N HIS A 162 -35.22 -1.03 -4.94
CA HIS A 162 -34.10 -0.94 -5.89
C HIS A 162 -32.90 -1.70 -5.35
N ILE A 163 -32.19 -2.40 -6.25
CA ILE A 163 -30.86 -2.94 -5.99
C ILE A 163 -29.89 -2.15 -6.86
N ARG A 164 -29.01 -1.38 -6.22
CA ARG A 164 -28.00 -0.58 -6.90
C ARG A 164 -26.66 -1.27 -6.81
N LYS A 165 -26.02 -1.44 -7.96
CA LYS A 165 -24.65 -1.95 -8.07
C LYS A 165 -23.71 -0.78 -8.29
N HIS A 166 -22.89 -0.51 -7.30
CA HIS A 166 -21.87 0.52 -7.36
C HIS A 166 -20.66 0.02 -8.14
N ARG A 167 -20.04 0.91 -8.91
CA ARG A 167 -18.72 0.70 -9.48
C ARG A 167 -17.72 0.33 -8.38
N GLY A 168 -16.76 -0.51 -8.78
CA GLY A 168 -15.69 -0.98 -7.92
C GLY A 168 -14.72 0.13 -7.51
N ILE A 169 -13.44 -0.20 -7.37
CA ILE A 169 -12.43 0.76 -6.94
C ILE A 169 -12.38 1.94 -7.93
N PRO A 170 -12.41 3.20 -7.44
CA PRO A 170 -12.24 4.36 -8.31
C PRO A 170 -10.84 4.40 -8.92
N ALA A 171 -10.71 5.13 -10.04
CA ALA A 171 -9.40 5.31 -10.66
C ALA A 171 -8.52 6.19 -9.77
N GLY A 172 -7.23 5.86 -9.71
CA GLY A 172 -6.28 6.62 -8.92
C GLY A 172 -5.00 5.86 -8.62
N THR A 173 -4.11 6.52 -7.89
CA THR A 173 -2.89 5.93 -7.36
C THR A 173 -3.13 5.53 -5.91
N TYR A 174 -2.85 4.27 -5.60
CA TYR A 174 -3.03 3.70 -4.28
C TYR A 174 -1.76 3.00 -3.83
N THR A 175 -1.44 3.09 -2.55
CA THR A 175 -0.50 2.13 -1.97
C THR A 175 -1.13 0.74 -1.97
N LEU A 176 -0.32 -0.32 -1.97
CA LEU A 176 -0.82 -1.69 -1.91
C LEU A 176 -1.73 -1.90 -0.69
N ARG A 177 -1.41 -1.31 0.46
CA ARG A 177 -2.27 -1.38 1.66
C ARG A 177 -3.62 -0.74 1.39
N ARG A 178 -3.61 0.45 0.80
CA ARG A 178 -4.83 1.23 0.57
C ARG A 178 -5.75 0.54 -0.42
N ILE A 179 -5.22 -0.06 -1.48
CA ILE A 179 -6.05 -0.77 -2.45
C ILE A 179 -6.60 -2.09 -1.88
N LEU A 180 -5.82 -2.82 -1.09
CA LEU A 180 -6.32 -3.99 -0.37
C LEU A 180 -7.43 -3.59 0.62
N GLN A 181 -7.28 -2.48 1.32
CA GLN A 181 -8.31 -1.97 2.22
C GLN A 181 -9.58 -1.54 1.46
N GLU A 182 -9.45 -0.87 0.31
CA GLU A 182 -10.60 -0.54 -0.55
C GLU A 182 -11.33 -1.79 -1.04
N LEU A 183 -10.60 -2.85 -1.41
CA LEU A 183 -11.18 -4.14 -1.80
C LEU A 183 -11.93 -4.80 -0.64
N VAL A 184 -11.36 -4.80 0.57
CA VAL A 184 -12.01 -5.34 1.76
C VAL A 184 -13.29 -4.57 2.08
N ASN A 185 -13.22 -3.24 2.07
CA ASN A 185 -14.36 -2.37 2.35
C ASN A 185 -15.47 -2.51 1.31
N ARG A 186 -15.12 -2.79 0.05
CA ARG A 186 -16.06 -2.96 -1.09
C ARG A 186 -16.34 -4.42 -1.44
N SER A 187 -16.03 -5.35 -0.54
CA SER A 187 -16.25 -6.80 -0.74
C SER A 187 -17.69 -7.14 -1.15
N HIS A 188 -18.64 -6.25 -0.82
CA HIS A 188 -19.96 -6.19 -1.42
C HIS A 188 -20.17 -4.82 -2.09
N THR A 189 -20.64 -4.82 -3.35
CA THR A 189 -20.90 -3.59 -4.15
C THR A 189 -22.39 -3.32 -4.34
N GLU A 190 -23.25 -4.01 -3.59
CA GLU A 190 -24.71 -3.93 -3.71
C GLU A 190 -25.26 -3.08 -2.57
N GLU A 191 -26.13 -2.13 -2.92
CA GLU A 191 -26.90 -1.31 -1.98
C GLU A 191 -28.39 -1.57 -2.21
N TYR A 192 -29.09 -1.87 -1.13
CA TYR A 192 -30.53 -2.13 -1.13
C TYR A 192 -31.27 -0.84 -0.74
N TRP A 193 -32.09 -0.31 -1.63
CA TRP A 193 -32.74 0.99 -1.44
C TRP A 193 -34.25 0.87 -1.52
N LYS A 194 -34.94 1.51 -0.57
CA LYS A 194 -36.39 1.68 -0.54
C LYS A 194 -36.75 3.15 -0.75
N GLU A 195 -37.55 3.42 -1.77
CA GLU A 195 -38.08 4.73 -2.08
C GLU A 195 -39.57 4.79 -1.78
N ASN A 196 -39.99 5.73 -0.94
CA ASN A 196 -41.40 5.97 -0.62
C ASN A 196 -41.93 7.18 -1.39
N SER A 197 -43.15 7.05 -1.91
CA SER A 197 -43.89 8.16 -2.52
C SER A 197 -45.28 8.25 -1.90
N GLN A 198 -45.77 9.48 -1.75
CA GLN A 198 -47.14 9.72 -1.32
C GLN A 198 -48.11 9.49 -2.49
N CYS A 199 -49.23 8.82 -2.24
CA CYS A 199 -50.32 8.70 -3.20
C CYS A 199 -51.68 8.81 -2.51
N ASN A 200 -52.67 9.38 -3.19
CA ASN A 200 -54.06 9.32 -2.72
C ASN A 200 -54.66 7.95 -3.09
N CYS A 201 -55.36 7.30 -2.15
CA CYS A 201 -56.00 6.01 -2.40
C CYS A 201 -57.28 6.10 -3.24
N ASN A 202 -57.54 7.22 -3.93
CA ASN A 202 -58.80 7.45 -4.64
C ASN A 202 -58.71 7.09 -6.15
N CYS A 203 -57.80 6.18 -6.50
CA CYS A 203 -57.63 5.62 -7.85
C CYS A 203 -57.43 6.64 -8.98
N ASN A 204 -57.10 7.91 -8.70
CA ASN A 204 -56.57 8.82 -9.71
C ASN A 204 -55.06 8.89 -9.55
N CYS A 205 -54.35 8.10 -10.36
CA CYS A 205 -52.91 8.16 -10.51
C CYS A 205 -52.49 9.47 -11.22
N ASP A 206 -52.87 10.63 -10.68
CA ASP A 206 -52.12 11.86 -10.92
C ASP A 206 -50.88 11.83 -10.02
N CYS A 207 -49.97 10.90 -10.33
CA CYS A 207 -48.57 11.15 -10.05
C CYS A 207 -48.13 12.15 -11.13
N SER A 208 -48.36 13.44 -10.88
CA SER A 208 -47.96 14.50 -11.81
C SER A 208 -46.44 14.48 -11.95
N ASP A 209 -45.96 13.87 -13.02
CA ASP A 209 -44.71 14.22 -13.67
C ASP A 209 -44.88 15.62 -14.31
N ASP A 210 -45.08 16.66 -13.50
CA ASP A 210 -44.96 18.05 -13.96
C ASP A 210 -43.55 18.54 -13.60
N SER A 211 -42.59 18.07 -14.40
CA SER A 211 -41.30 18.72 -14.59
C SER A 211 -41.03 18.78 -16.09
N GLY A 212 -41.86 19.56 -16.78
CA GLY A 212 -41.79 19.74 -18.23
C GLY A 212 -42.28 21.11 -18.67
N GLY A 213 -41.38 22.11 -18.68
CA GLY A 213 -41.38 23.21 -19.64
C GLY A 213 -42.07 24.52 -19.22
N GLY A 214 -41.27 25.59 -19.09
CA GLY A 214 -41.69 26.98 -18.95
C GLY A 214 -40.59 27.87 -18.41
#